data_AF-A0A9E3Q448-F1
#
_entry.id   AF-A0A9E3Q448-F1
#
_cell.length_a   1.000
_cell.length_b   1.000
_cell.length_c   1.000
_cell.angle_alpha   90.00
_cell.angle_beta   90.00
_cell.angle_gamma   90.00
#
_symmetry.space_group_name_H-M   'P 1'
#
loop_
_entity.id
_entity.type
_entity.pdbx_description
1 polymer ?
#
loop_
_entity_poly.entity_id
_entity_poly.type
_entity_poly.pdbx_seq_one_letter_code
_entity_poly.pdbx_strand_id
1 'polypeptide(L)'
;MKFILPNCRQQFTPTDFEFISRVLGRDDRQERALLGLLADADTRDRILDEEKLVAALRDLPGCTAISEHCYFYILVRHVLRRAGIDDRRLADYVAEVLVGFTHADNATPRDAEGRPMRYVFEMLAAMDKADDRTRFLIQAHLGNHTLFVTGLFPEHLRWRSDRRGAPGIGYYEGMGRSSFKAASDHRLASRYELDGILADLSEAFGEVRQALNDLTDRVVFMGDPGAGIRPGAFG
;
A
#
# COMPACT_ATOMS: atom_id res chain seq x y z
N MET A 1 13.96 4.14 -8.66
CA MET A 1 12.67 4.22 -7.93
C MET A 1 11.59 3.67 -8.84
N LYS A 2 10.85 2.64 -8.41
CA LYS A 2 9.76 2.07 -9.21
C LYS A 2 8.54 2.99 -9.12
N PHE A 3 7.91 3.22 -10.26
CA PHE A 3 6.69 4.00 -10.37
C PHE A 3 5.50 3.13 -9.98
N ILE A 4 4.59 3.63 -9.13
CA ILE A 4 3.40 2.90 -8.64
C ILE A 4 2.17 3.36 -9.41
N LEU A 5 1.35 2.41 -9.88
CA LEU A 5 0.10 2.63 -10.59
C LEU A 5 -1.06 1.99 -9.81
N PRO A 6 -2.30 2.53 -9.89
CA PRO A 6 -3.47 1.99 -9.22
C PRO A 6 -4.05 0.79 -10.01
N ASN A 7 -3.30 -0.29 -10.17
CA ASN A 7 -3.67 -1.43 -10.99
C ASN A 7 -3.64 -2.79 -10.26
N CYS A 8 -3.73 -2.77 -8.93
CA CYS A 8 -3.63 -3.96 -8.07
C CYS A 8 -4.55 -5.12 -8.50
N ARG A 9 -5.84 -4.83 -8.72
CA ARG A 9 -6.82 -5.83 -9.18
C ARG A 9 -6.49 -6.44 -10.54
N GLN A 10 -5.72 -5.76 -11.38
CA GLN A 10 -5.29 -6.28 -12.69
C GLN A 10 -4.11 -7.24 -12.56
N GLN A 11 -3.41 -7.24 -11.42
CA GLN A 11 -2.30 -8.15 -11.13
C GLN A 11 -2.78 -9.50 -10.54
N PHE A 12 -4.10 -9.69 -10.39
CA PHE A 12 -4.64 -10.93 -9.82
C PHE A 12 -4.38 -12.11 -10.73
N THR A 13 -3.99 -13.21 -10.10
CA THR A 13 -3.62 -14.47 -10.75
C THR A 13 -4.79 -15.44 -10.78
N PRO A 14 -4.74 -16.50 -11.61
CA PRO A 14 -5.74 -17.56 -11.57
C PRO A 14 -5.93 -18.18 -10.18
N THR A 15 -4.84 -18.35 -9.44
CA THR A 15 -4.87 -18.87 -8.06
C THR A 15 -5.64 -17.95 -7.11
N ASP A 16 -5.60 -16.63 -7.33
CA ASP A 16 -6.40 -15.68 -6.54
C ASP A 16 -7.90 -15.88 -6.79
N PHE A 17 -8.29 -16.09 -8.05
CA PHE A 17 -9.70 -16.35 -8.39
C PHE A 17 -10.18 -17.69 -7.86
N GLU A 18 -9.34 -18.73 -7.89
CA GLU A 18 -9.62 -20.02 -7.27
C GLU A 18 -9.80 -19.93 -5.75
N PHE A 19 -8.96 -19.11 -5.09
CA PHE A 19 -9.11 -18.84 -3.67
C PHE A 19 -10.45 -18.14 -3.38
N ILE A 20 -10.76 -17.06 -4.09
CA ILE A 20 -11.99 -16.28 -3.90
C ILE A 20 -13.23 -17.16 -4.13
N SER A 21 -13.23 -17.96 -5.21
CA SER A 21 -14.36 -18.82 -5.53
C SER A 21 -14.57 -19.89 -4.46
N ARG A 22 -13.51 -20.52 -3.97
CA ARG A 22 -13.55 -21.52 -2.89
C ARG A 22 -14.03 -20.95 -1.55
N VAL A 23 -13.64 -19.72 -1.22
CA VAL A 23 -14.06 -19.06 0.03
C VAL A 23 -15.56 -18.73 0.02
N LEU A 24 -16.09 -18.34 -1.14
CA LEU A 24 -17.46 -17.86 -1.26
C LEU A 24 -18.45 -18.93 -1.72
N GLY A 25 -17.97 -19.93 -2.46
CA GLY A 25 -18.73 -21.09 -2.92
C GLY A 25 -19.11 -22.02 -1.78
N ARG A 26 -20.27 -22.65 -1.89
CA ARG A 26 -20.72 -23.70 -0.95
C ARG A 26 -20.51 -25.11 -1.50
N ASP A 27 -20.37 -25.23 -2.81
CA ASP A 27 -20.18 -26.47 -3.56
C ASP A 27 -19.42 -26.21 -4.88
N ASP A 28 -18.90 -27.27 -5.50
CA ASP A 28 -18.13 -27.21 -6.75
C ASP A 28 -18.85 -26.49 -7.90
N ARG A 29 -20.19 -26.53 -7.95
CA ARG A 29 -20.96 -25.88 -9.01
C ARG A 29 -20.96 -24.38 -8.81
N GLN A 30 -21.14 -23.91 -7.58
CA GLN A 30 -21.08 -22.49 -7.23
C GLN A 30 -19.67 -21.93 -7.40
N GLU A 31 -18.63 -22.67 -7.03
CA GLU A 31 -17.23 -22.26 -7.24
C GLU A 31 -16.95 -21.99 -8.72
N ARG A 32 -17.35 -22.91 -9.61
CA ARG A 32 -17.18 -22.72 -11.07
C ARG A 32 -17.99 -21.54 -11.61
N ALA A 33 -19.20 -21.32 -11.09
CA ALA A 33 -20.02 -20.18 -11.49
C ALA A 33 -19.36 -18.85 -11.08
N LEU A 34 -18.81 -18.78 -9.85
CA LEU A 34 -18.09 -17.62 -9.34
C LEU A 34 -16.83 -17.30 -10.16
N LEU A 35 -16.08 -18.31 -10.59
CA LEU A 35 -14.94 -18.10 -11.50
C LEU A 35 -15.35 -17.38 -12.80
N GLY A 36 -16.51 -17.74 -13.37
CA GLY A 36 -17.06 -17.05 -14.53
C GLY A 36 -17.46 -15.61 -14.24
N LEU A 37 -17.99 -15.33 -13.05
CA LEU A 37 -18.39 -13.98 -12.62
C LEU A 37 -17.18 -13.06 -12.33
N LEU A 38 -16.07 -13.62 -11.86
CA LEU A 38 -14.84 -12.86 -11.57
C LEU A 38 -14.16 -12.29 -12.84
N ALA A 39 -14.54 -12.78 -14.03
CA ALA A 39 -14.10 -12.24 -15.30
C ALA A 39 -14.72 -10.86 -15.61
N ASP A 40 -15.93 -10.59 -15.09
CA ASP A 40 -16.58 -9.30 -15.20
C ASP A 40 -16.07 -8.35 -14.11
N ALA A 41 -15.62 -7.15 -14.51
CA ALA A 41 -14.96 -6.21 -13.60
C ALA A 41 -15.91 -5.69 -12.51
N ASP A 42 -17.15 -5.34 -12.86
CA ASP A 42 -18.13 -4.79 -11.93
C ASP A 42 -18.58 -5.84 -10.91
N THR A 43 -18.78 -7.08 -11.37
CA THR A 43 -19.15 -8.19 -10.50
C THR A 43 -17.99 -8.57 -9.59
N ARG A 44 -16.77 -8.65 -10.13
CA ARG A 44 -15.55 -8.87 -9.33
C ARG A 44 -15.41 -7.83 -8.22
N ASP A 45 -15.65 -6.57 -8.52
CA ASP A 45 -15.54 -5.48 -7.53
C ASP A 45 -16.51 -5.64 -6.36
N ARG A 46 -17.72 -6.14 -6.61
CA ARG A 46 -18.70 -6.45 -5.56
C ARG A 46 -18.32 -7.69 -4.78
N ILE A 47 -17.78 -8.72 -5.45
CA ILE A 47 -17.31 -9.94 -4.81
C ILE A 47 -16.15 -9.65 -3.85
N LEU A 48 -15.22 -8.78 -4.25
CA LEU A 48 -14.05 -8.41 -3.43
C LEU A 48 -14.41 -7.60 -2.17
N ASP A 49 -15.65 -7.15 -2.06
CA ASP A 49 -16.19 -6.41 -0.92
C ASP A 49 -16.87 -7.32 0.13
N GLU A 50 -16.86 -8.64 -0.08
CA GLU A 50 -17.42 -9.65 0.82
C GLU A 50 -16.54 -9.89 2.05
N GLU A 51 -17.06 -9.60 3.24
CA GLU A 51 -16.36 -9.74 4.54
C GLU A 51 -15.80 -11.16 4.81
N LYS A 52 -16.41 -12.18 4.20
CA LYS A 52 -15.92 -13.57 4.29
C LYS A 52 -14.49 -13.72 3.77
N LEU A 53 -14.09 -12.91 2.80
CA LEU A 53 -12.73 -12.92 2.27
C LEU A 53 -11.73 -12.50 3.34
N VAL A 54 -12.02 -11.43 4.09
CA VAL A 54 -11.15 -10.98 5.19
C VAL A 54 -11.03 -12.04 6.28
N ALA A 55 -12.14 -12.70 6.64
CA ALA A 55 -12.12 -13.79 7.61
C ALA A 55 -11.22 -14.94 7.12
N ALA A 56 -11.39 -15.37 5.87
CA ALA A 56 -10.57 -16.44 5.29
C ALA A 56 -9.07 -16.07 5.22
N LEU A 57 -8.72 -14.80 4.97
CA LEU A 57 -7.33 -14.36 4.96
C LEU A 57 -6.63 -14.48 6.32
N ARG A 58 -7.37 -14.35 7.42
CA ARG A 58 -6.81 -14.49 8.77
C ARG A 58 -6.48 -15.93 9.12
N ASP A 59 -7.25 -16.86 8.58
CA ASP A 59 -7.14 -18.29 8.88
C ASP A 59 -6.21 -19.02 7.89
N LEU A 60 -5.65 -18.33 6.89
CA LEU A 60 -4.72 -18.91 5.92
C LEU A 60 -3.45 -19.40 6.64
N PRO A 61 -3.01 -20.65 6.47
CA PRO A 61 -1.72 -21.09 7.00
C PRO A 61 -0.59 -20.73 6.03
N GLY A 62 0.08 -19.59 6.26
CA GLY A 62 1.23 -19.14 5.47
C GLY A 62 0.82 -18.61 4.08
N CYS A 63 1.49 -17.54 3.63
CA CYS A 63 1.11 -16.73 2.46
C CYS A 63 1.29 -17.42 1.09
N THR A 64 1.14 -18.73 0.96
CA THR A 64 1.38 -19.46 -0.29
C THR A 64 0.13 -19.69 -1.14
N ALA A 65 -1.06 -19.43 -0.60
CA ALA A 65 -2.32 -19.74 -1.28
C ALA A 65 -2.85 -18.61 -2.18
N ILE A 66 -2.34 -17.39 -2.08
CA ILE A 66 -2.73 -16.23 -2.90
C ILE A 66 -1.55 -15.29 -3.15
N SER A 67 -1.68 -14.43 -4.16
CA SER A 67 -0.70 -13.38 -4.45
C SER A 67 -0.74 -12.25 -3.43
N GLU A 68 0.39 -11.55 -3.26
CA GLU A 68 0.48 -10.35 -2.41
C GLU A 68 -0.51 -9.26 -2.84
N HIS A 69 -0.72 -9.10 -4.16
CA HIS A 69 -1.65 -8.13 -4.72
C HIS A 69 -3.09 -8.41 -4.26
N CYS A 70 -3.56 -9.66 -4.38
CA CYS A 70 -4.88 -10.06 -3.91
C CYS A 70 -5.00 -9.91 -2.38
N TYR A 71 -3.98 -10.36 -1.65
CA TYR A 71 -3.92 -10.24 -0.19
C TYR A 71 -4.05 -8.79 0.28
N PHE A 72 -3.18 -7.88 -0.19
CA PHE A 72 -3.21 -6.49 0.23
C PHE A 72 -4.44 -5.75 -0.28
N TYR A 73 -4.89 -6.00 -1.52
CA TYR A 73 -6.09 -5.34 -2.03
C TYR A 73 -7.31 -5.65 -1.17
N ILE A 74 -7.58 -6.93 -0.87
CA ILE A 74 -8.74 -7.31 -0.03
C ILE A 74 -8.65 -6.61 1.33
N LEU A 75 -7.50 -6.66 1.98
CA LEU A 75 -7.31 -6.05 3.30
C LEU A 75 -7.49 -4.53 3.28
N VAL A 76 -6.78 -3.85 2.38
CA VAL A 76 -6.84 -2.38 2.21
C VAL A 76 -8.26 -1.95 1.87
N ARG A 77 -8.91 -2.62 0.92
CA ARG A 77 -10.28 -2.31 0.49
C ARG A 77 -11.25 -2.32 1.67
N HIS A 78 -11.17 -3.33 2.53
CA HIS A 78 -12.09 -3.44 3.66
C HIS A 78 -11.83 -2.39 4.75
N VAL A 79 -10.56 -2.10 5.08
CA VAL A 79 -10.27 -1.08 6.10
C VAL A 79 -10.60 0.33 5.61
N LEU A 80 -10.39 0.63 4.31
CA LEU A 80 -10.79 1.91 3.73
C LEU A 80 -12.31 2.09 3.74
N ARG A 81 -13.08 1.07 3.32
CA ARG A 81 -14.55 1.13 3.38
C ARG A 81 -15.07 1.37 4.79
N ARG A 82 -14.46 0.73 5.80
CA ARG A 82 -14.82 0.93 7.21
C ARG A 82 -14.50 2.34 7.71
N ALA A 83 -13.47 2.97 7.15
CA ALA A 83 -13.15 4.37 7.38
C ALA A 83 -14.02 5.35 6.56
N GLY A 84 -14.99 4.86 5.78
CA GLY A 84 -15.86 5.67 4.93
C GLY A 84 -15.25 6.04 3.57
N ILE A 85 -14.13 5.44 3.20
CA ILE A 85 -13.42 5.68 1.93
C ILE A 85 -13.80 4.57 0.95
N ASP A 86 -14.70 4.89 0.01
CA ASP A 86 -15.23 3.91 -0.95
C ASP A 86 -14.51 3.92 -2.32
N ASP A 87 -13.52 4.79 -2.52
CA ASP A 87 -12.77 4.84 -3.78
C ASP A 87 -11.92 3.57 -3.98
N ARG A 88 -12.22 2.83 -5.05
CA ARG A 88 -11.50 1.60 -5.42
C ARG A 88 -10.14 1.84 -6.07
N ARG A 89 -9.97 2.93 -6.81
CA ARG A 89 -8.67 3.29 -7.40
C ARG A 89 -7.69 3.69 -6.30
N LEU A 90 -8.18 4.37 -5.27
CA LEU A 90 -7.40 4.66 -4.07
C LEU A 90 -7.00 3.36 -3.34
N ALA A 91 -7.94 2.41 -3.20
CA ALA A 91 -7.64 1.09 -2.64
C ALA A 91 -6.59 0.32 -3.47
N ASP A 92 -6.68 0.33 -4.81
CA ASP A 92 -5.66 -0.24 -5.68
C ASP A 92 -4.30 0.40 -5.45
N TYR A 93 -4.24 1.74 -5.40
CA TYR A 93 -2.97 2.45 -5.21
C TYR A 93 -2.33 2.12 -3.86
N VAL A 94 -3.10 2.17 -2.79
CA VAL A 94 -2.59 1.88 -1.44
C VAL A 94 -2.15 0.41 -1.33
N ALA A 95 -2.88 -0.54 -1.93
CA ALA A 95 -2.45 -1.93 -1.99
C ALA A 95 -1.14 -2.11 -2.75
N GLU A 96 -0.96 -1.43 -3.89
CA GLU A 96 0.29 -1.42 -4.66
C GLU A 96 1.45 -0.76 -3.91
N VAL A 97 1.17 0.24 -3.07
CA VAL A 97 2.16 0.74 -2.11
C VAL A 97 2.59 -0.39 -1.17
N LEU A 98 1.65 -1.09 -0.53
CA LEU A 98 2.01 -2.17 0.40
C LEU A 98 2.83 -3.28 -0.27
N VAL A 99 2.40 -3.75 -1.46
CA VAL A 99 3.17 -4.72 -2.29
C VAL A 99 4.54 -4.17 -2.63
N GLY A 100 4.62 -2.90 -3.04
CA GLY A 100 5.86 -2.24 -3.39
C GLY A 100 6.87 -2.28 -2.25
N PHE A 101 6.43 -2.17 -1.00
CA PHE A 101 7.30 -2.14 0.18
C PHE A 101 7.53 -3.52 0.84
N THR A 102 6.91 -4.61 0.38
CA THR A 102 7.26 -5.97 0.88
C THR A 102 8.67 -6.39 0.47
N HIS A 103 9.14 -5.91 -0.68
CA HIS A 103 10.45 -6.24 -1.21
C HIS A 103 11.48 -5.16 -0.85
N ALA A 104 12.51 -5.52 -0.07
CA ALA A 104 13.50 -4.60 0.50
C ALA A 104 14.18 -3.67 -0.54
N ASP A 105 14.34 -4.14 -1.77
CA ASP A 105 14.97 -3.37 -2.86
C ASP A 105 14.12 -2.20 -3.35
N ASN A 106 12.81 -2.27 -3.22
CA ASN A 106 11.88 -1.21 -3.60
C ASN A 106 11.70 -0.17 -2.47
N ALA A 107 11.88 -0.61 -1.22
CA ALA A 107 11.76 0.25 -0.04
C ALA A 107 12.94 1.21 0.14
N THR A 108 14.13 0.88 -0.42
CA THR A 108 15.33 1.72 -0.34
C THR A 108 15.65 2.32 -1.71
N PRO A 109 15.18 3.55 -2.02
CA PRO A 109 15.49 4.19 -3.29
C PRO A 109 16.99 4.46 -3.43
N ARG A 110 17.47 4.64 -4.67
CA ARG A 110 18.88 4.95 -4.96
C ARG A 110 19.00 6.33 -5.59
N ASP A 111 20.05 7.06 -5.23
CA ASP A 111 20.37 8.37 -5.80
C ASP A 111 20.96 8.26 -7.22
N ALA A 112 21.34 9.40 -7.81
CA ALA A 112 21.90 9.47 -9.16
C ALA A 112 23.23 8.68 -9.31
N GLU A 113 23.97 8.49 -8.21
CA GLU A 113 25.21 7.70 -8.16
C GLU A 113 24.95 6.23 -7.78
N GLY A 114 23.70 5.81 -7.66
CA GLY A 114 23.31 4.44 -7.32
C GLY A 114 23.43 4.10 -5.84
N ARG A 115 23.67 5.08 -4.95
CA ARG A 115 23.79 4.87 -3.50
C ARG A 115 22.39 4.77 -2.88
N PRO A 116 22.18 3.81 -1.95
CA PRO A 116 20.89 3.68 -1.27
C PRO A 116 20.61 4.90 -0.37
N MET A 117 19.46 5.53 -0.57
CA MET A 117 18.91 6.57 0.31
C MET A 117 18.01 5.88 1.32
N ARG A 118 18.53 5.67 2.53
CA ARG A 118 17.85 4.98 3.64
C ARG A 118 17.07 5.94 4.51
N TYR A 119 17.44 7.22 4.45
CA TYR A 119 16.84 8.25 5.27
C TYR A 119 16.05 9.23 4.42
N VAL A 120 14.95 9.70 4.99
CA VAL A 120 14.11 10.75 4.38
C VAL A 120 14.92 11.99 4.00
N PHE A 121 15.88 12.42 4.84
CA PHE A 121 16.68 13.61 4.54
C PHE A 121 17.59 13.42 3.31
N GLU A 122 18.02 12.19 3.02
CA GLU A 122 18.82 11.89 1.83
C GLU A 122 17.97 12.03 0.56
N MET A 123 16.71 11.58 0.62
CA MET A 123 15.75 11.76 -0.47
C MET A 123 15.46 13.25 -0.70
N LEU A 124 15.29 14.03 0.40
CA LEU A 124 15.09 15.47 0.30
C LEU A 124 16.29 16.17 -0.36
N ALA A 125 17.50 15.84 0.07
CA ALA A 125 18.73 16.39 -0.50
C ALA A 125 18.92 15.99 -1.98
N ALA A 126 18.49 14.79 -2.37
CA ALA A 126 18.57 14.33 -3.75
C ALA A 126 17.66 15.15 -4.70
N MET A 127 16.57 15.75 -4.19
CA MET A 127 15.67 16.57 -5.03
C MET A 127 16.35 17.83 -5.55
N ASP A 128 17.32 18.42 -4.84
CA ASP A 128 17.95 19.68 -5.25
C ASP A 128 18.70 19.55 -6.58
N LYS A 129 19.26 18.36 -6.85
CA LYS A 129 20.01 18.05 -8.07
C LYS A 129 19.22 17.18 -9.06
N ALA A 130 17.99 16.81 -8.70
CA ALA A 130 17.17 15.92 -9.50
C ALA A 130 16.63 16.62 -10.76
N ASP A 131 16.62 15.89 -11.87
CA ASP A 131 15.80 16.28 -13.01
C ASP A 131 14.30 16.23 -12.66
N ASP A 132 13.47 16.81 -13.52
CA ASP A 132 12.03 16.93 -13.30
C ASP A 132 11.34 15.58 -13.04
N ARG A 133 11.72 14.54 -13.78
CA ARG A 133 11.17 13.19 -13.60
C ARG A 133 11.57 12.60 -12.25
N THR A 134 12.83 12.73 -11.88
CA THR A 134 13.39 12.19 -10.64
C THR A 134 12.80 12.91 -9.43
N ARG A 135 12.60 14.22 -9.51
CA ARG A 135 11.91 15.01 -8.48
C ARG A 135 10.50 14.49 -8.22
N PHE A 136 9.72 14.27 -9.29
CA PHE A 136 8.39 13.67 -9.18
C PHE A 136 8.43 12.29 -8.52
N LEU A 137 9.36 11.41 -8.94
CA LEU A 137 9.50 10.07 -8.37
C LEU A 137 9.86 10.12 -6.88
N ILE A 138 10.74 11.05 -6.48
CA ILE A 138 11.10 11.24 -5.07
C ILE A 138 9.89 11.71 -4.26
N GLN A 139 9.13 12.70 -4.74
CA GLN A 139 7.94 13.20 -4.05
C GLN A 139 6.88 12.10 -3.88
N ALA A 140 6.56 11.36 -4.94
CA ALA A 140 5.60 10.26 -4.87
C ALA A 140 6.06 9.18 -3.88
N HIS A 141 7.34 8.78 -3.95
CA HIS A 141 7.88 7.79 -3.03
C HIS A 141 7.93 8.28 -1.58
N LEU A 142 8.21 9.55 -1.34
CA LEU A 142 8.22 10.10 0.02
C LEU A 142 6.82 10.06 0.64
N GLY A 143 5.78 10.38 -0.15
CA GLY A 143 4.39 10.16 0.23
C GLY A 143 4.10 8.69 0.56
N ASN A 144 4.47 7.79 -0.34
CA ASN A 144 4.24 6.34 -0.17
C ASN A 144 4.97 5.75 1.04
N HIS A 145 6.25 6.10 1.21
CA HIS A 145 7.09 5.66 2.32
C HIS A 145 6.54 6.15 3.65
N THR A 146 6.18 7.43 3.75
CA THR A 146 5.62 7.97 4.99
C THR A 146 4.26 7.37 5.30
N LEU A 147 3.39 7.13 4.31
CA LEU A 147 2.12 6.43 4.50
C LEU A 147 2.34 5.00 5.01
N PHE A 148 3.23 4.25 4.36
CA PHE A 148 3.57 2.88 4.74
C PHE A 148 4.08 2.79 6.18
N VAL A 149 5.07 3.62 6.52
CA VAL A 149 5.71 3.59 7.84
C VAL A 149 4.76 4.06 8.95
N THR A 150 3.98 5.11 8.70
CA THR A 150 3.05 5.66 9.71
C THR A 150 1.76 4.86 9.84
N GLY A 151 1.37 4.12 8.80
CA GLY A 151 0.16 3.28 8.76
C GLY A 151 0.38 1.83 9.18
N LEU A 152 1.58 1.26 9.01
CA LEU A 152 1.85 -0.13 9.41
C LEU A 152 2.76 -0.27 10.64
N PHE A 153 3.50 0.78 11.00
CA PHE A 153 4.44 0.74 12.13
C PHE A 153 4.32 1.93 13.10
N PRO A 154 3.10 2.33 13.51
CA PRO A 154 2.89 3.51 14.35
C PRO A 154 3.61 3.40 15.71
N GLU A 155 3.60 2.22 16.34
CA GLU A 155 4.23 2.00 17.64
C GLU A 155 5.76 2.05 17.58
N HIS A 156 6.35 1.61 16.47
CA HIS A 156 7.80 1.76 16.25
C HIS A 156 8.20 3.24 16.16
N LEU A 157 7.38 4.07 15.51
CA LEU A 157 7.62 5.51 15.39
C LEU A 157 7.48 6.21 16.74
N ARG A 158 6.44 5.89 17.50
CA ARG A 158 6.24 6.42 18.86
C ARG A 158 7.42 6.10 19.76
N TRP A 159 7.84 4.83 19.80
CA TRP A 159 8.99 4.38 20.57
C TRP A 159 10.28 5.14 20.21
N ARG A 160 10.53 5.38 18.91
CA ARG A 160 11.70 6.16 18.47
C ARG A 160 11.60 7.63 18.86
N SER A 161 10.43 8.23 18.75
CA SER A 161 10.23 9.62 19.13
C SER A 161 10.50 9.83 20.62
N ASP A 162 9.89 8.99 21.46
CA ASP A 162 10.00 9.08 22.92
C ASP A 162 11.41 8.79 23.44
N ARG A 163 12.11 7.80 22.85
CA ARG A 163 13.41 7.33 23.37
C ARG A 163 14.65 7.85 22.64
N ARG A 164 14.50 8.34 21.41
CA ARG A 164 15.64 8.78 20.57
C ARG A 164 15.49 10.22 20.07
N GLY A 165 14.44 10.94 20.48
CA GLY A 165 14.18 12.31 20.03
C GLY A 165 13.92 12.40 18.52
N ALA A 166 13.55 11.28 17.88
CA ALA A 166 13.22 11.24 16.47
C ALA A 166 11.90 11.99 16.19
N PRO A 167 11.66 12.48 14.96
CA PRO A 167 10.39 13.10 14.61
C PRO A 167 9.20 12.19 14.90
N GLY A 168 8.13 12.76 15.46
CA GLY A 168 6.91 12.02 15.78
C GLY A 168 6.02 11.77 14.55
N ILE A 169 4.93 11.04 14.74
CA ILE A 169 3.99 10.68 13.66
C ILE A 169 3.45 11.89 12.89
N GLY A 170 3.19 13.01 13.58
CA GLY A 170 2.67 14.23 12.95
C GLY A 170 3.65 14.89 11.98
N TYR A 171 4.96 14.74 12.19
CA TYR A 171 5.97 15.21 11.24
C TYR A 171 5.92 14.41 9.93
N TYR A 172 5.88 13.08 10.04
CA TYR A 172 5.79 12.21 8.86
C TYR A 172 4.44 12.34 8.15
N GLU A 173 3.36 12.56 8.88
CA GLU A 173 2.04 12.85 8.30
C GLU A 173 2.06 14.15 7.48
N GLY A 174 2.55 15.26 8.05
CA GLY A 174 2.69 16.52 7.31
C GLY A 174 3.59 16.39 6.08
N MET A 175 4.68 15.65 6.21
CA MET A 175 5.57 15.34 5.10
C MET A 175 4.88 14.54 4.00
N GLY A 176 4.18 13.46 4.35
CA GLY A 176 3.46 12.62 3.39
C GLY A 176 2.40 13.40 2.63
N ARG A 177 1.59 14.19 3.35
CA ARG A 177 0.59 15.11 2.76
C ARG A 177 1.23 16.06 1.74
N SER A 178 2.27 16.78 2.16
CA SER A 178 2.95 17.74 1.28
C SER A 178 3.64 17.09 0.07
N SER A 179 4.19 15.89 0.25
CA SER A 179 4.85 15.15 -0.84
C SER A 179 3.86 14.67 -1.88
N PHE A 180 2.71 14.14 -1.45
CA PHE A 180 1.62 13.76 -2.35
C PHE A 180 1.01 14.97 -3.06
N LYS A 181 0.85 16.11 -2.36
CA LYS A 181 0.38 17.35 -2.99
C LYS A 181 1.35 17.82 -4.07
N ALA A 182 2.64 17.87 -3.77
CA ALA A 182 3.63 18.29 -4.73
C ALA A 182 3.72 17.33 -5.94
N ALA A 183 3.60 16.03 -5.68
CA ALA A 183 3.54 15.03 -6.74
C ALA A 183 2.27 15.16 -7.59
N SER A 184 1.11 15.43 -7.00
CA SER A 184 -0.17 15.57 -7.73
C SER A 184 -0.19 16.80 -8.64
N ASP A 185 0.43 17.90 -8.22
CA ASP A 185 0.55 19.13 -9.02
C ASP A 185 1.57 19.02 -10.16
N HIS A 186 2.35 17.94 -10.21
CA HIS A 186 3.38 17.74 -11.21
C HIS A 186 2.78 17.29 -12.55
N ARG A 187 3.29 17.81 -13.68
CA ARG A 187 2.82 17.44 -15.05
C ARG A 187 2.83 15.93 -15.36
N LEU A 188 3.72 15.19 -14.70
CA LEU A 188 3.80 13.73 -14.86
C LEU A 188 2.62 13.02 -14.18
N ALA A 189 2.04 13.58 -13.11
CA ALA A 189 0.87 13.00 -12.48
C ALA A 189 -0.31 12.95 -13.46
N SER A 190 -0.63 14.04 -14.14
CA SER A 190 -1.67 14.03 -15.18
C SER A 190 -1.33 13.13 -16.36
N ARG A 191 -0.04 13.06 -16.78
CA ARG A 191 0.39 12.14 -17.85
C ARG A 191 0.14 10.66 -17.51
N TYR A 192 0.22 10.31 -16.23
CA TYR A 192 0.02 8.95 -15.74
C TYR A 192 -1.34 8.76 -15.04
N GLU A 193 -2.24 9.75 -15.14
CA GLU A 193 -3.58 9.75 -14.52
C GLU A 193 -3.56 9.49 -13.00
N LEU A 194 -2.55 10.06 -12.33
CA LEU A 194 -2.32 9.96 -10.87
C LEU A 194 -2.63 11.24 -10.12
N ASP A 195 -2.81 12.37 -10.80
CA ASP A 195 -3.07 13.68 -10.20
C ASP A 195 -4.26 13.64 -9.22
N GLY A 196 -5.37 13.04 -9.61
CA GLY A 196 -6.52 12.83 -8.71
C GLY A 196 -6.17 12.00 -7.47
N ILE A 197 -5.65 10.78 -7.66
CA ILE A 197 -5.36 9.85 -6.56
C ILE A 197 -4.32 10.42 -5.58
N LEU A 198 -3.28 11.09 -6.08
CA LEU A 198 -2.26 11.71 -5.24
C LEU A 198 -2.82 12.93 -4.51
N ALA A 199 -3.73 13.70 -5.12
CA ALA A 199 -4.43 14.78 -4.42
C ALA A 199 -5.33 14.22 -3.31
N ASP A 200 -6.12 13.18 -3.59
CA ASP A 200 -6.97 12.52 -2.61
C ASP A 200 -6.15 11.94 -1.45
N LEU A 201 -5.01 11.31 -1.74
CA LEU A 201 -4.07 10.83 -0.70
C LEU A 201 -3.46 11.96 0.12
N SER A 202 -3.22 13.13 -0.48
CA SER A 202 -2.75 14.30 0.27
C SER A 202 -3.82 14.78 1.24
N GLU A 203 -5.08 14.85 0.80
CA GLU A 203 -6.19 15.34 1.59
C GLU A 203 -6.60 14.36 2.69
N ALA A 204 -6.78 13.08 2.35
CA ALA A 204 -7.25 12.00 3.21
C ALA A 204 -6.12 11.21 3.89
N PHE A 205 -4.89 11.73 3.91
CA PHE A 205 -3.72 11.00 4.42
C PHE A 205 -3.94 10.45 5.84
N GLY A 206 -4.53 11.28 6.73
CA GLY A 206 -4.74 10.92 8.13
C GLY A 206 -5.72 9.77 8.27
N GLU A 207 -6.81 9.79 7.51
CA GLU A 207 -7.86 8.78 7.46
C GLU A 207 -7.34 7.47 6.87
N VAL A 208 -6.61 7.53 5.74
CA VAL A 208 -5.98 6.35 5.11
C VAL A 208 -4.96 5.74 6.07
N ARG A 209 -4.11 6.56 6.70
CA ARG A 209 -3.14 6.09 7.71
C ARG A 209 -3.84 5.40 8.88
N GLN A 210 -4.91 5.99 9.41
CA GLN A 210 -5.65 5.38 10.52
C GLN A 210 -6.31 4.06 10.12
N ALA A 211 -6.87 3.98 8.90
CA ALA A 211 -7.41 2.73 8.36
C ALA A 211 -6.33 1.63 8.23
N LEU A 212 -5.10 1.99 7.84
CA LEU A 212 -3.97 1.07 7.81
C LEU A 212 -3.51 0.64 9.21
N ASN A 213 -3.56 1.54 10.21
CA ASN A 213 -3.26 1.15 11.59
C ASN A 213 -4.27 0.10 12.09
N ASP A 214 -5.56 0.32 11.81
CA ASP A 214 -6.64 -0.62 12.10
C ASP A 214 -6.40 -2.00 11.45
N LEU A 215 -5.77 -2.04 10.26
CA LEU A 215 -5.35 -3.28 9.63
C LEU A 215 -4.33 -4.02 10.49
N THR A 216 -3.27 -3.34 10.93
CA THR A 216 -2.19 -3.96 11.71
C THR A 216 -2.67 -4.52 13.04
N ASP A 217 -3.53 -3.80 13.76
CA ASP A 217 -4.11 -4.25 15.03
C ASP A 217 -4.96 -5.51 14.86
N ARG A 218 -5.52 -5.72 13.66
CA ARG A 218 -6.45 -6.82 13.36
C ARG A 218 -5.81 -8.03 12.68
N VAL A 219 -4.60 -7.90 12.16
CA VAL A 219 -4.00 -8.90 11.23
C VAL A 219 -2.62 -9.42 11.68
N VAL A 220 -1.97 -8.86 12.71
CA VAL A 220 -0.58 -9.13 13.15
C VAL A 220 0.05 -10.46 12.64
N PHE A 221 0.86 -10.30 11.59
CA PHE A 221 2.02 -11.07 11.10
C PHE A 221 1.95 -12.60 11.03
N MET A 222 1.50 -13.10 9.86
CA MET A 222 2.08 -14.32 9.30
C MET A 222 3.42 -14.01 8.65
N GLY A 223 4.49 -14.48 9.28
CA GLY A 223 5.82 -14.50 8.68
C GLY A 223 6.90 -14.61 9.76
N ASP A 224 7.61 -15.73 9.74
CA ASP A 224 8.84 -16.04 10.49
C ASP A 224 9.64 -14.79 10.94
N PRO A 225 10.09 -14.70 12.21
CA PRO A 225 10.98 -13.64 12.70
C PRO A 225 12.23 -13.38 11.83
N GLY A 226 12.58 -14.29 10.92
CA GLY A 226 13.63 -14.12 9.91
C GLY A 226 13.25 -13.34 8.64
N ALA A 227 11.96 -13.32 8.25
CA ALA A 227 11.47 -12.80 6.97
C ALA A 227 10.62 -11.52 7.07
N GLY A 228 10.31 -11.05 8.28
CA GLY A 228 9.55 -9.83 8.51
C GLY A 228 10.26 -8.59 7.93
N ILE A 229 9.46 -7.68 7.34
CA ILE A 229 9.87 -6.33 6.94
C ILE A 229 10.56 -5.68 8.15
N ARG A 230 11.90 -5.64 8.15
CA ARG A 230 12.65 -5.21 9.32
C ARG A 230 12.50 -3.69 9.51
N PRO A 231 12.05 -3.22 10.69
CA PRO A 231 11.95 -1.78 10.96
C PRO A 231 13.32 -1.05 10.95
N GLY A 232 14.43 -1.80 11.00
CA GLY A 232 15.78 -1.25 11.10
C GLY A 232 16.27 -0.44 9.89
N ALA A 233 15.49 -0.36 8.81
CA ALA A 233 15.86 0.36 7.58
C ALA A 233 15.13 1.70 7.38
N PHE A 234 14.08 2.01 8.16
CA PHE A 234 13.24 3.20 7.93
C PHE A 234 13.70 4.37 8.81
N GLY A 235 14.86 4.91 8.44
CA GLY A 235 15.53 6.02 9.11
C GLY A 235 14.90 7.37 8.82
#